data_AF-A0AAW4HFB8-F1
#
_entry.id   AF-A0AAW4HFB8-F1
#
_cell.length_a   1.000
_cell.length_b   1.000
_cell.length_c   1.000
_cell.angle_alpha   90.00
_cell.angle_beta   90.00
_cell.angle_gamma   90.00
#
_symmetry.space_group_name_H-M   'P 1'
#
loop_
_entity.id
_entity.type
_entity.pdbx_description
1 polymer ?
#
loop_
_entity_poly.entity_id
_entity_poly.type
_entity_poly.pdbx_seq_one_letter_code
_entity_poly.pdbx_strand_id
1 'polypeptide(L)'
;MNIFVATSPFQYICANEARVAYQTQNNILFLVKQNREPGISQLNHVFCSNDWDHIIWVERHQRTFNVPKAIKQAIRINGGSKTFERFFYAEYNAWRTKLIRRNLTFSQEIYFDDGTTTVFEYERYIRDEKTFYRPRFVQDSLIRLQGLKPIGHLEHFPQFEIFSIFDLLDPIHPHRQNDFSALKAKYGNQPVYSADAPVGFLGHGAVGGKNGKCIDTYLSEVKQFVHYANGQVMYFPHRTELPDVANEIKNMANVIYHHSSLPLEIELLDKGICLSALYGTYSNAQYSLSVLYPDLPVYNLLPSGEGINQTRKDSYTVIHRLFEKIAIPNVQI
;
A
#
# COMPACT_ATOMS: atom_id res chain seq x y z
N MET A 1 10.68 19.34 13.60
CA MET A 1 9.86 18.12 13.76
C MET A 1 9.35 17.67 12.40
N ASN A 2 9.11 16.38 12.25
CA ASN A 2 8.64 15.75 11.01
C ASN A 2 7.24 15.16 11.19
N ILE A 3 6.43 15.13 10.14
CA ILE A 3 5.10 14.51 10.18
C ILE A 3 5.07 13.32 9.22
N PHE A 4 4.62 12.17 9.70
CA PHE A 4 4.37 10.97 8.92
C PHE A 4 2.88 10.65 8.94
N VAL A 5 2.29 10.28 7.81
CA VAL A 5 0.88 9.85 7.73
C VAL A 5 0.80 8.44 7.16
N ALA A 6 0.36 7.49 7.99
CA ALA A 6 0.12 6.11 7.59
C ALA A 6 -1.34 5.73 7.81
N THR A 7 -1.95 5.11 6.80
CA THR A 7 -3.38 4.75 6.81
C THR A 7 -3.66 3.26 6.66
N SER A 8 -2.64 2.45 6.43
CA SER A 8 -2.71 1.00 6.32
C SER A 8 -1.45 0.36 6.96
N PRO A 9 -1.45 -0.96 7.26
CA PRO A 9 -0.27 -1.65 7.74
C PRO A 9 0.93 -1.52 6.79
N PHE A 10 0.71 -1.63 5.48
CA PHE A 10 1.76 -1.45 4.47
C PHE A 10 2.33 -0.04 4.49
N GLN A 11 1.47 0.99 4.50
CA GLN A 11 1.93 2.37 4.62
C GLN A 11 2.71 2.64 5.92
N TYR A 12 2.39 1.93 7.01
CA TYR A 12 3.17 2.04 8.25
C TYR A 12 4.58 1.47 8.09
N ILE A 13 4.72 0.32 7.42
CA ILE A 13 6.02 -0.25 7.07
C ILE A 13 6.82 0.75 6.25
N CYS A 14 6.27 1.28 5.16
CA CYS A 14 6.94 2.27 4.31
C CYS A 14 7.27 3.58 5.05
N ALA A 15 6.41 4.03 5.98
CA ALA A 15 6.70 5.19 6.81
C ALA A 15 7.91 4.95 7.74
N ASN A 16 8.03 3.74 8.30
CA ASN A 16 9.18 3.38 9.13
C ASN A 16 10.47 3.21 8.31
N GLU A 17 10.38 2.63 7.10
CA GLU A 17 11.50 2.61 6.14
C GLU A 17 11.99 4.03 5.87
N ALA A 18 11.08 4.97 5.56
CA ALA A 18 11.44 6.36 5.32
C ALA A 18 12.07 7.02 6.57
N ARG A 19 11.53 6.77 7.77
CA ARG A 19 12.11 7.31 9.01
C ARG A 19 13.59 6.91 9.18
N VAL A 20 13.90 5.64 8.92
CA VAL A 20 15.26 5.10 9.03
C VAL A 20 16.14 5.61 7.90
N ALA A 21 15.69 5.54 6.65
CA ALA A 21 16.46 5.96 5.48
C ALA A 21 16.83 7.45 5.52
N TYR A 22 15.92 8.32 5.98
CA TYR A 22 16.15 9.76 6.10
C TYR A 22 16.72 10.16 7.47
N GLN A 23 17.01 9.18 8.33
CA GLN A 23 17.62 9.37 9.66
C GLN A 23 16.90 10.45 10.48
N THR A 24 15.57 10.50 10.38
CA THR A 24 14.81 11.62 10.96
C THR A 24 14.66 11.47 12.47
N GLN A 25 14.67 12.60 13.16
CA GLN A 25 14.41 12.71 14.59
C GLN A 25 13.21 13.63 14.83
N ASN A 26 12.63 13.60 16.04
CA ASN A 26 11.48 14.42 16.41
C ASN A 26 10.29 14.22 15.48
N ASN A 27 9.86 12.97 15.35
CA ASN A 27 8.87 12.46 14.41
C ASN A 27 7.50 12.35 15.07
N ILE A 28 6.48 12.90 14.41
CA ILE A 28 5.07 12.73 14.77
C ILE A 28 4.41 11.79 13.76
N LEU A 29 3.94 10.64 14.21
CA LEU A 29 3.16 9.71 13.41
C LEU A 29 1.66 9.97 13.53
N PHE A 30 1.02 10.29 12.42
CA PHE A 30 -0.43 10.29 12.27
C PHE A 30 -0.86 8.90 11.81
N LEU A 31 -1.26 8.05 12.76
CA LEU A 31 -1.64 6.68 12.48
C LEU A 31 -3.17 6.55 12.41
N VAL A 32 -3.70 6.25 11.22
CA VAL A 32 -5.15 6.10 11.05
C VAL A 32 -5.59 4.72 11.49
N LYS A 33 -6.59 4.66 12.39
CA LYS A 33 -7.15 3.40 12.88
C LYS A 33 -7.77 2.58 11.74
N GLN A 34 -7.54 1.28 11.79
CA GLN A 34 -8.23 0.30 10.93
C GLN A 34 -9.62 0.02 11.50
N ASN A 35 -10.58 -0.34 10.63
CA ASN A 35 -11.98 -0.51 11.01
C ASN A 35 -12.48 -1.94 10.89
N ARG A 36 -11.66 -2.87 10.38
CA ARG A 36 -12.02 -4.28 10.14
C ARG A 36 -10.77 -5.16 10.21
N GLU A 37 -10.97 -6.42 10.59
CA GLU A 37 -9.97 -7.47 10.40
C GLU A 37 -9.81 -7.85 8.91
N PRO A 38 -8.64 -8.36 8.50
CA PRO A 38 -7.42 -8.55 9.29
C PRO A 38 -6.61 -7.25 9.49
N GLY A 39 -7.07 -6.10 8.99
CA GLY A 39 -6.30 -4.86 9.03
C GLY A 39 -5.93 -4.40 10.45
N ILE A 40 -6.80 -4.62 11.44
CA ILE A 40 -6.56 -4.26 12.84
C ILE A 40 -5.42 -5.11 13.41
N SER A 41 -5.54 -6.44 13.36
CA SER A 41 -4.50 -7.35 13.85
C SER A 41 -3.16 -7.15 13.13
N GLN A 42 -3.17 -7.00 11.81
CA GLN A 42 -1.97 -6.71 11.03
C GLN A 42 -1.28 -5.42 11.46
N LEU A 43 -2.04 -4.33 11.65
CA LEU A 43 -1.45 -3.06 12.11
C LEU A 43 -0.84 -3.20 13.50
N ASN A 44 -1.55 -3.84 14.43
CA ASN A 44 -1.07 -4.02 15.79
C ASN A 44 0.22 -4.82 15.86
N HIS A 45 0.42 -5.78 14.96
CA HIS A 45 1.62 -6.59 14.93
C HIS A 45 2.83 -5.83 14.38
N VAL A 46 2.65 -5.07 13.29
CA VAL A 46 3.78 -4.33 12.69
C VAL A 46 4.14 -3.08 13.49
N PHE A 47 3.16 -2.51 14.20
CA PHE A 47 3.31 -1.28 14.96
C PHE A 47 4.24 -1.44 16.17
N CYS A 48 5.23 -0.56 16.25
CA CYS A 48 6.10 -0.39 17.41
C CYS A 48 6.04 1.08 17.84
N SER A 49 5.63 1.34 19.08
CA SER A 49 5.53 2.71 19.60
C SER A 49 6.89 3.35 19.82
N ASN A 50 7.91 2.56 20.14
CA ASN A 50 9.25 3.05 20.49
C ASN A 50 10.01 3.61 19.27
N ASP A 51 9.52 3.34 18.06
CA ASP A 51 10.09 3.90 16.82
C ASP A 51 9.73 5.39 16.63
N TRP A 52 8.82 5.94 17.43
CA TRP A 52 8.23 7.27 17.21
C TRP A 52 8.28 8.14 18.46
N ASP A 53 8.68 9.40 18.31
CA ASP A 53 8.71 10.36 19.42
C ASP A 53 7.29 10.74 19.88
N HIS A 54 6.38 10.88 18.91
CA HIS A 54 4.96 11.14 19.19
C HIS A 54 4.04 10.39 18.24
N ILE A 55 2.91 9.93 18.77
CA ILE A 55 1.88 9.24 17.99
C ILE A 55 0.55 9.95 18.19
N ILE A 56 -0.09 10.28 17.08
CA ILE A 56 -1.44 10.84 17.01
C ILE A 56 -2.33 9.83 16.30
N TRP A 57 -3.15 9.12 17.08
CA TRP A 57 -4.16 8.22 16.52
C TRP A 57 -5.29 9.02 15.86
N VAL A 58 -5.57 8.70 14.59
CA VAL A 58 -6.60 9.38 13.81
C VAL A 58 -7.74 8.42 13.50
N GLU A 59 -8.95 8.79 13.92
CA GLU A 59 -10.15 8.03 13.56
C GLU A 59 -10.42 8.08 12.05
N ARG A 60 -10.84 6.94 11.49
CA ARG A 60 -11.16 6.82 10.05
C ARG A 60 -12.48 7.49 9.69
N HIS A 61 -13.46 7.45 10.58
CA HIS A 61 -14.76 8.09 10.42
C HIS A 61 -14.68 9.59 10.77
N GLN A 62 -15.70 10.37 10.37
CA GLN A 62 -15.81 11.80 10.72
C GLN A 62 -14.52 12.61 10.46
N ARG A 63 -13.89 12.38 9.30
CA ARG A 63 -12.59 12.98 8.93
C ARG A 63 -12.57 14.52 9.06
N THR A 64 -13.70 15.17 8.85
CA THR A 64 -13.88 16.63 9.02
C THR A 64 -13.65 17.11 10.45
N PHE A 65 -13.75 16.25 11.46
CA PHE A 65 -13.44 16.59 12.86
C PHE A 65 -12.12 16.01 13.32
N ASN A 66 -11.84 14.75 12.94
CA ASN A 66 -10.69 14.03 13.46
C ASN A 66 -9.35 14.49 12.84
N VAL A 67 -9.34 14.91 11.57
CA VAL A 67 -8.13 15.45 10.95
C VAL A 67 -7.77 16.84 11.51
N PRO A 68 -8.72 17.79 11.68
CA PRO A 68 -8.43 19.04 12.38
C PRO A 68 -7.91 18.87 13.81
N LYS A 69 -8.48 17.93 14.58
CA LYS A 69 -7.98 17.61 15.92
C LYS A 69 -6.52 17.16 15.87
N ALA A 70 -6.17 16.27 14.94
CA ALA A 70 -4.80 15.79 14.76
C ALA A 70 -3.83 16.92 14.38
N ILE A 71 -4.22 17.80 13.45
CA ILE A 71 -3.43 18.99 13.07
C ILE A 71 -3.16 19.88 14.28
N LYS A 72 -4.19 20.21 15.07
CA LYS A 72 -4.04 21.02 16.29
C LYS A 72 -3.19 20.34 17.35
N GLN A 73 -3.26 19.01 17.46
CA GLN A 73 -2.41 18.25 18.37
C GLN A 73 -0.95 18.29 17.93
N ALA A 74 -0.65 18.13 16.65
CA ALA A 74 0.71 18.26 16.12
C ALA A 74 1.29 19.65 16.37
N ILE A 75 0.50 20.71 16.16
CA ILE A 75 0.91 22.09 16.47
C ILE A 75 1.25 22.24 17.96
N ARG A 76 0.44 21.67 18.86
CA ARG A 76 0.72 21.71 20.31
C ARG A 76 1.99 20.96 20.69
N ILE A 77 2.21 19.78 20.11
CA ILE A 77 3.45 19.00 20.29
C ILE A 77 4.66 19.80 19.81
N ASN A 78 4.53 20.52 18.70
CA ASN A 78 5.56 21.38 18.11
C ASN A 78 5.64 22.78 18.75
N GLY A 79 5.35 22.90 20.06
CA GLY A 79 5.46 24.16 20.80
C GLY A 79 4.56 25.30 20.31
N GLY A 80 3.46 25.00 19.62
CA GLY A 80 2.58 26.00 19.01
C GLY A 80 2.96 26.38 17.57
N SER A 81 4.08 25.89 17.04
CA SER A 81 4.52 26.17 15.68
C SER A 81 3.75 25.35 14.64
N LYS A 82 3.40 26.00 13.52
CA LYS A 82 2.82 25.36 12.34
C LYS A 82 3.87 24.89 11.33
N THR A 83 5.14 25.20 11.57
CA THR A 83 6.24 24.89 10.66
C THR A 83 6.91 23.58 11.06
N PHE A 84 7.02 22.68 10.10
CA PHE A 84 7.65 21.37 10.21
C PHE A 84 8.70 21.25 9.12
N GLU A 85 9.67 20.37 9.31
CA GLU A 85 10.78 20.20 8.37
C GLU A 85 10.31 19.38 7.17
N ARG A 86 9.88 18.14 7.40
CA ARG A 86 9.42 17.22 6.36
C ARG A 86 8.02 16.70 6.59
N PHE A 87 7.32 16.45 5.48
CA PHE A 87 6.03 15.79 5.47
C PHE A 87 6.08 14.50 4.64
N PHE A 88 5.93 13.36 5.31
CA PHE A 88 5.94 12.03 4.72
C PHE A 88 4.51 11.49 4.58
N TYR A 89 4.12 11.03 3.38
CA TYR A 89 2.79 10.48 3.14
C TYR A 89 2.73 9.52 1.95
N ALA A 90 1.73 8.63 1.94
CA ALA A 90 1.56 7.60 0.91
C ALA A 90 0.42 7.83 -0.09
N GLU A 91 -0.54 8.70 0.24
CA GLU A 91 -1.68 9.00 -0.65
C GLU A 91 -1.58 10.46 -1.11
N TYR A 92 -1.18 10.68 -2.37
CA TYR A 92 -0.88 12.00 -2.92
C TYR A 92 -2.13 12.87 -2.97
N ASN A 93 -3.25 12.34 -3.48
CA ASN A 93 -4.51 13.08 -3.61
C ASN A 93 -5.53 12.80 -2.50
N ALA A 94 -5.12 12.18 -1.40
CA ALA A 94 -6.00 11.99 -0.26
C ALA A 94 -6.39 13.34 0.38
N TRP A 95 -7.69 13.47 0.67
CA TRP A 95 -8.25 14.65 1.33
C TRP A 95 -7.54 14.98 2.66
N ARG A 96 -7.12 13.96 3.43
CA ARG A 96 -6.41 14.15 4.69
C ARG A 96 -5.03 14.77 4.47
N THR A 97 -4.23 14.19 3.58
CA THR A 97 -2.91 14.69 3.17
C THR A 97 -3.01 16.15 2.74
N LYS A 98 -3.94 16.45 1.84
CA LYS A 98 -4.14 17.81 1.33
C LYS A 98 -4.64 18.79 2.40
N LEU A 99 -5.47 18.35 3.36
CA LEU A 99 -5.90 19.22 4.47
C LEU A 99 -4.75 19.52 5.44
N ILE A 100 -3.89 18.53 5.74
CA ILE A 100 -2.67 18.71 6.54
C ILE A 100 -1.75 19.71 5.84
N ARG A 101 -1.43 19.47 4.56
CA ARG A 101 -0.63 20.35 3.70
C ARG A 101 -1.13 21.79 3.66
N ARG A 102 -2.44 22.00 3.65
CA ARG A 102 -3.02 23.35 3.63
C ARG A 102 -2.83 24.11 4.94
N ASN A 103 -2.75 23.41 6.07
CA ASN A 103 -2.82 24.01 7.40
C ASN A 103 -1.50 24.02 8.17
N LEU A 104 -0.51 23.28 7.68
CA LEU A 104 0.85 23.23 8.19
C LEU A 104 1.82 23.68 7.09
N THR A 105 2.99 24.16 7.49
CA THR A 105 4.06 24.58 6.58
C THR A 105 5.18 23.56 6.65
N PHE A 106 5.71 23.16 5.49
CA PHE A 106 6.78 22.18 5.36
C PHE A 106 7.92 22.75 4.53
N SER A 107 9.15 22.28 4.76
CA SER A 107 10.30 22.59 3.90
C SER A 107 10.47 21.57 2.79
N GLN A 108 10.02 20.33 3.00
CA GLN A 108 10.09 19.24 2.01
C GLN A 108 8.88 18.31 2.15
N GLU A 109 8.41 17.77 1.03
CA GLU A 109 7.43 16.68 0.98
C GLU A 109 8.10 15.41 0.45
N ILE A 110 7.87 14.28 1.13
CA ILE A 110 8.36 12.97 0.74
C ILE A 110 7.14 12.06 0.54
N TYR A 111 6.95 11.61 -0.69
CA TYR A 111 5.90 10.68 -1.04
C TYR A 111 6.43 9.25 -1.01
N PHE A 112 5.82 8.39 -0.19
CA PHE A 112 6.21 6.99 -0.06
C PHE A 112 5.11 6.02 -0.54
N ASP A 113 5.40 4.72 -0.53
CA ASP A 113 4.54 3.73 -1.19
C ASP A 113 3.16 3.48 -0.55
N ASP A 114 2.14 3.35 -1.40
CA ASP A 114 0.83 2.75 -1.13
C ASP A 114 0.55 1.55 -2.06
N GLY A 115 1.62 0.81 -2.38
CA GLY A 115 1.62 -0.26 -3.37
C GLY A 115 1.44 0.30 -4.79
N THR A 116 0.80 -0.45 -5.70
CA THR A 116 0.65 -0.03 -7.11
C THR A 116 -0.10 1.29 -7.29
N THR A 117 -0.84 1.76 -6.27
CA THR A 117 -1.42 3.10 -6.23
C THR A 117 -0.37 4.19 -6.42
N THR A 118 0.85 4.00 -5.92
CA THR A 118 1.98 4.94 -6.06
C THR A 118 2.29 5.23 -7.51
N VAL A 119 2.35 4.18 -8.33
CA VAL A 119 2.61 4.28 -9.78
C VAL A 119 1.44 4.97 -10.47
N PHE A 120 0.21 4.61 -10.10
CA PHE A 120 -0.98 5.24 -10.65
C PHE A 120 -1.07 6.73 -10.33
N GLU A 121 -0.84 7.12 -9.08
CA GLU A 121 -0.84 8.53 -8.68
C GLU A 121 0.31 9.28 -9.33
N TYR A 122 1.47 8.63 -9.50
CA TYR A 122 2.60 9.21 -10.21
C TYR A 122 2.23 9.59 -11.64
N GLU A 123 1.79 8.62 -12.44
CA GLU A 123 1.42 8.85 -13.84
C GLU A 123 0.23 9.81 -13.98
N ARG A 124 -0.74 9.72 -13.08
CA ARG A 124 -1.98 10.47 -13.23
C ARG A 124 -1.87 11.90 -12.74
N TYR A 125 -1.08 12.17 -11.70
CA TYR A 125 -1.13 13.44 -10.97
C TYR A 125 0.24 14.05 -10.68
N ILE A 126 1.24 13.25 -10.33
CA ILE A 126 2.52 13.77 -9.84
C ILE A 126 3.42 14.16 -11.02
N ARG A 127 3.48 13.34 -12.07
CA ARG A 127 4.28 13.57 -13.27
C ARG A 127 3.92 14.90 -13.95
N ASP A 128 2.64 15.17 -14.13
CA ASP A 128 2.17 16.42 -14.74
C ASP A 128 1.97 17.55 -13.71
N GLU A 129 2.43 17.36 -12.46
CA GLU A 129 2.31 18.34 -11.37
C GLU A 129 0.88 18.90 -11.17
N LYS A 130 -0.14 18.06 -11.38
CA LYS A 130 -1.53 18.53 -11.46
C LYS A 130 -1.98 19.21 -10.17
N THR A 131 -2.58 20.39 -10.32
CA THR A 131 -3.24 21.11 -9.25
C THR A 131 -4.38 20.28 -8.65
N PHE A 132 -4.35 20.09 -7.34
CA PHE A 132 -5.45 19.46 -6.63
C PHE A 132 -6.59 20.46 -6.45
N TYR A 133 -7.81 20.06 -6.83
CA TYR A 133 -9.03 20.80 -6.51
C TYR A 133 -10.20 19.85 -6.26
N ARG A 134 -10.81 19.96 -5.07
CA ARG A 134 -12.01 19.18 -4.70
C ARG A 134 -12.85 19.93 -3.67
N PRO A 135 -13.70 20.88 -4.09
CA PRO A 135 -14.51 21.70 -3.19
C PRO A 135 -15.58 20.84 -2.49
N ARG A 136 -15.87 21.16 -1.23
CA ARG A 136 -16.87 20.46 -0.42
C ARG A 136 -17.56 21.43 0.55
N PHE A 137 -18.54 22.18 0.04
CA PHE A 137 -19.12 23.34 0.74
C PHE A 137 -19.44 23.10 2.23
N VAL A 138 -20.20 22.05 2.56
CA VAL A 138 -20.58 21.75 3.95
C VAL A 138 -19.36 21.43 4.80
N GLN A 139 -18.48 20.55 4.32
CA GLN A 139 -17.29 20.17 5.06
C GLN A 139 -16.32 21.35 5.21
N ASP A 140 -16.17 22.17 4.18
CA ASP A 140 -15.30 23.35 4.18
C ASP A 140 -15.76 24.37 5.21
N SER A 141 -17.07 24.61 5.34
CA SER A 141 -17.63 25.44 6.40
C SER A 141 -17.31 24.89 7.80
N LEU A 142 -17.46 23.58 8.00
CA LEU A 142 -17.09 22.92 9.28
C LEU A 142 -15.58 23.01 9.57
N ILE A 143 -14.72 22.97 8.56
CA ILE A 143 -13.27 23.18 8.71
C ILE A 143 -12.98 24.61 9.16
N ARG A 144 -13.65 25.61 8.57
CA ARG A 144 -13.51 27.03 8.97
C ARG A 144 -13.91 27.28 10.41
N LEU A 145 -15.04 26.71 10.85
CA LEU A 145 -15.51 26.83 12.24
C LEU A 145 -14.51 26.23 13.24
N GLN A 146 -13.70 25.26 12.80
CA GLN A 146 -12.62 24.70 13.61
C GLN A 146 -11.33 25.55 13.56
N GLY A 147 -11.33 26.73 12.94
CA GLY A 147 -10.17 27.61 12.84
C GLY A 147 -9.12 27.16 11.84
N LEU A 148 -9.48 26.29 10.89
CA LEU A 148 -8.60 25.79 9.84
C LEU A 148 -9.03 26.29 8.46
N LYS A 149 -8.10 26.27 7.51
CA LYS A 149 -8.33 26.62 6.11
C LYS A 149 -8.81 25.37 5.34
N PRO A 150 -9.94 25.45 4.62
CA PRO A 150 -10.33 24.43 3.64
C PRO A 150 -9.27 24.25 2.56
N ILE A 151 -9.27 23.09 1.91
CA ILE A 151 -8.19 22.69 1.00
C ILE A 151 -8.08 23.64 -0.19
N GLY A 152 -9.17 23.93 -0.90
CA GLY A 152 -9.14 24.78 -2.11
C GLY A 152 -8.23 24.22 -3.21
N HIS A 153 -7.61 25.12 -3.99
CA HIS A 153 -6.63 24.78 -5.03
C HIS A 153 -5.23 24.63 -4.44
N LEU A 154 -4.62 23.46 -4.61
CA LEU A 154 -3.29 23.15 -4.11
C LEU A 154 -2.38 22.71 -5.26
N GLU A 155 -1.43 23.58 -5.63
CA GLU A 155 -0.39 23.29 -6.62
C GLU A 155 0.56 22.19 -6.16
N HIS A 156 1.38 21.65 -7.07
CA HIS A 156 2.48 20.75 -6.70
C HIS A 156 3.43 21.41 -5.69
N PHE A 157 4.15 20.62 -4.89
CA PHE A 157 5.07 21.13 -3.88
C PHE A 157 6.48 21.22 -4.49
N PRO A 158 7.16 22.38 -4.51
CA PRO A 158 8.41 22.50 -5.27
C PRO A 158 9.55 21.61 -4.75
N GLN A 159 9.65 21.40 -3.43
CA GLN A 159 10.65 20.54 -2.79
C GLN A 159 10.04 19.17 -2.50
N PHE A 160 9.72 18.45 -3.57
CA PHE A 160 9.08 17.14 -3.52
C PHE A 160 10.08 16.04 -3.89
N GLU A 161 10.02 14.93 -3.17
CA GLU A 161 10.85 13.75 -3.40
C GLU A 161 9.99 12.48 -3.28
N ILE A 162 10.34 11.46 -4.06
CA ILE A 162 9.69 10.16 -4.05
C ILE A 162 10.60 9.16 -3.36
N PHE A 163 10.08 8.47 -2.36
CA PHE A 163 10.73 7.35 -1.68
C PHE A 163 9.97 6.06 -1.96
N SER A 164 10.42 5.28 -2.94
CA SER A 164 9.59 4.20 -3.49
C SER A 164 10.36 2.91 -3.70
N ILE A 165 9.66 1.78 -3.54
CA ILE A 165 10.13 0.47 -4.01
C ILE A 165 10.12 0.39 -5.53
N PHE A 166 9.32 1.22 -6.20
CA PHE A 166 9.09 1.16 -7.64
C PHE A 166 10.16 1.92 -8.41
N ASP A 167 10.74 1.26 -9.41
CA ASP A 167 11.49 1.95 -10.48
C ASP A 167 10.52 2.72 -11.37
N LEU A 168 10.31 3.99 -11.04
CA LEU A 168 9.44 4.87 -11.82
C LEU A 168 10.03 5.12 -13.21
N LEU A 169 9.16 5.11 -14.23
CA LEU A 169 9.56 5.34 -15.62
C LEU A 169 9.85 6.82 -15.83
N ASP A 170 11.05 7.16 -16.28
CA ASP A 170 11.46 8.54 -16.58
C ASP A 170 11.06 9.51 -15.45
N PRO A 171 11.58 9.32 -14.23
CA PRO A 171 11.18 10.13 -13.09
C PRO A 171 11.64 11.57 -13.28
N ILE A 172 10.73 12.53 -13.20
CA ILE A 172 11.07 13.97 -13.27
C ILE A 172 11.36 14.56 -11.89
N HIS A 173 10.99 13.84 -10.84
CA HIS A 173 11.17 14.22 -9.45
C HIS A 173 12.35 13.44 -8.86
N PRO A 174 13.10 14.01 -7.90
CA PRO A 174 14.08 13.28 -7.12
C PRO A 174 13.50 11.98 -6.57
N HIS A 175 14.23 10.89 -6.76
CA HIS A 175 13.81 9.56 -6.38
C HIS A 175 14.86 8.91 -5.47
N ARG A 176 14.39 8.28 -4.41
CA ARG A 176 15.18 7.46 -3.51
C ARG A 176 14.55 6.08 -3.39
N GLN A 177 15.37 5.05 -3.61
CA GLN A 177 14.91 3.67 -3.52
C GLN A 177 14.57 3.29 -2.08
N ASN A 178 13.42 2.64 -1.91
CA ASN A 178 13.07 1.86 -0.72
C ASN A 178 13.42 0.39 -0.98
N ASP A 179 14.31 -0.18 -0.19
CA ASP A 179 14.80 -1.56 -0.32
C ASP A 179 14.34 -2.47 0.83
N PHE A 180 13.45 -1.95 1.68
CA PHE A 180 12.98 -2.57 2.92
C PHE A 180 14.11 -2.93 3.90
N SER A 181 15.21 -2.17 3.91
CA SER A 181 16.35 -2.42 4.80
C SER A 181 15.98 -2.43 6.28
N ALA A 182 15.08 -1.55 6.75
CA ALA A 182 14.67 -1.54 8.16
C ALA A 182 13.81 -2.77 8.52
N LEU A 183 12.95 -3.20 7.59
CA LEU A 183 12.16 -4.42 7.74
C LEU A 183 13.05 -5.65 7.84
N LYS A 184 14.03 -5.79 6.93
CA LYS A 184 15.01 -6.90 6.94
C LYS A 184 15.84 -6.90 8.22
N ALA A 185 16.23 -5.73 8.72
CA ALA A 185 16.94 -5.64 9.99
C ALA A 185 16.09 -6.11 11.19
N LYS A 186 14.77 -5.89 11.15
CA LYS A 186 13.84 -6.26 12.24
C LYS A 186 13.44 -7.73 12.21
N TYR A 187 13.07 -8.26 11.05
CA TYR A 187 12.52 -9.62 10.91
C TYR A 187 13.55 -10.65 10.38
N GLY A 188 14.74 -10.19 10.01
CA GLY A 188 15.77 -11.01 9.40
C GLY A 188 15.69 -11.04 7.88
N ASN A 189 16.57 -11.84 7.28
CA ASN A 189 16.72 -11.98 5.83
C ASN A 189 16.88 -13.46 5.46
N GLN A 190 16.07 -14.33 6.05
CA GLN A 190 16.11 -15.76 5.74
C GLN A 190 15.59 -15.99 4.32
N PRO A 191 16.15 -16.96 3.57
CA PRO A 191 15.64 -17.31 2.25
C PRO A 191 14.19 -17.78 2.34
N VAL A 192 13.31 -17.21 1.51
CA VAL A 192 11.92 -17.66 1.35
C VAL A 192 11.72 -18.52 0.08
N TYR A 193 12.81 -18.79 -0.64
CA TYR A 193 12.80 -19.64 -1.83
C TYR A 193 13.22 -21.08 -1.49
N SER A 194 12.49 -22.06 -2.01
CA SER A 194 12.88 -23.46 -2.05
C SER A 194 12.27 -24.15 -3.26
N ALA A 195 13.07 -24.86 -4.06
CA ALA A 195 12.58 -25.55 -5.25
C ALA A 195 11.54 -26.64 -4.94
N ASP A 196 11.63 -27.26 -3.76
CA ASP A 196 10.72 -28.33 -3.31
C ASP A 196 9.48 -27.79 -2.56
N ALA A 197 9.38 -26.47 -2.36
CA ALA A 197 8.25 -25.85 -1.69
C ALA A 197 7.03 -25.69 -2.61
N PRO A 198 5.81 -25.53 -2.04
CA PRO A 198 4.63 -25.27 -2.85
C PRO A 198 4.75 -23.96 -3.64
N VAL A 199 3.99 -23.88 -4.73
CA VAL A 199 3.82 -22.64 -5.48
C VAL A 199 2.83 -21.74 -4.76
N GLY A 200 3.19 -20.47 -4.55
CA GLY A 200 2.30 -19.47 -3.98
C GLY A 200 1.34 -18.90 -5.03
N PHE A 201 0.07 -18.75 -4.66
CA PHE A 201 -0.93 -18.03 -5.48
C PHE A 201 -1.59 -16.93 -4.67
N LEU A 202 -1.55 -15.70 -5.20
CA LEU A 202 -2.14 -14.53 -4.58
C LEU A 202 -3.60 -14.37 -4.99
N GLY A 203 -4.48 -14.40 -3.99
CA GLY A 203 -5.89 -14.20 -4.18
C GLY A 203 -6.24 -12.80 -4.69
N HIS A 204 -7.33 -12.69 -5.44
CA HIS A 204 -7.79 -11.42 -6.00
C HIS A 204 -8.79 -10.71 -5.09
N GLY A 205 -8.70 -9.38 -5.02
CA GLY A 205 -9.61 -8.56 -4.25
C GLY A 205 -10.97 -8.33 -4.92
N ALA A 206 -12.00 -8.18 -4.09
CA ALA A 206 -13.36 -7.81 -4.51
C ALA A 206 -14.00 -8.79 -5.50
N VAL A 207 -13.63 -10.08 -5.46
CA VAL A 207 -14.34 -11.15 -6.18
C VAL A 207 -15.79 -11.23 -5.67
N GLY A 208 -16.77 -11.27 -6.58
CA GLY A 208 -18.20 -11.22 -6.25
C GLY A 208 -18.70 -9.85 -5.74
N GLY A 209 -17.82 -8.85 -5.64
CA GLY A 209 -18.15 -7.50 -5.21
C GLY A 209 -18.58 -6.57 -6.35
N LYS A 210 -19.07 -5.38 -6.00
CA LYS A 210 -19.38 -4.33 -6.99
C LYS A 210 -18.11 -3.97 -7.77
N ASN A 211 -18.19 -3.99 -9.11
CA ASN A 211 -17.05 -3.79 -10.00
C ASN A 211 -15.93 -4.85 -9.84
N GLY A 212 -16.27 -6.00 -9.26
CA GLY A 212 -15.42 -7.17 -9.04
C GLY A 212 -15.39 -8.15 -10.21
N LYS A 213 -14.46 -9.10 -10.17
CA LYS A 213 -14.54 -10.31 -11.02
C LYS A 213 -15.69 -11.19 -10.52
N CYS A 214 -16.41 -11.84 -11.43
CA CYS A 214 -17.43 -12.83 -11.06
C CYS A 214 -16.79 -13.99 -10.26
N ILE A 215 -17.52 -14.54 -9.29
CA ILE A 215 -17.03 -15.67 -8.47
C ILE A 215 -16.69 -16.87 -9.37
N ASP A 216 -17.60 -17.26 -10.27
CA ASP A 216 -17.41 -18.44 -11.12
C ASP A 216 -16.20 -18.30 -12.05
N THR A 217 -16.05 -17.14 -12.69
CA THR A 217 -14.88 -16.82 -13.52
C THR A 217 -13.59 -16.92 -12.71
N TYR A 218 -13.58 -16.35 -11.51
CA TYR A 218 -12.40 -16.39 -10.65
C TYR A 218 -12.05 -17.81 -10.21
N LEU A 219 -13.02 -18.60 -9.76
CA LEU A 219 -12.80 -19.99 -9.35
C LEU A 219 -12.34 -20.86 -10.52
N SER A 220 -12.83 -20.60 -11.73
CA SER A 220 -12.34 -21.27 -12.94
C SER A 220 -10.86 -20.97 -13.22
N GLU A 221 -10.44 -19.71 -13.11
CA GLU A 221 -9.03 -19.32 -13.27
C GLU A 221 -8.14 -19.96 -12.19
N VAL A 222 -8.59 -19.99 -10.93
CA VAL A 222 -7.85 -20.67 -9.85
C VAL A 222 -7.70 -22.16 -10.14
N LYS A 223 -8.76 -22.83 -10.62
CA LYS A 223 -8.69 -24.26 -11.00
C LYS A 223 -7.73 -24.51 -12.17
N GLN A 224 -7.75 -23.66 -13.19
CA GLN A 224 -6.81 -23.72 -14.31
C GLN A 224 -5.37 -23.56 -13.81
N PHE A 225 -5.13 -22.61 -12.91
CA PHE A 225 -3.82 -22.40 -12.31
C PHE A 225 -3.36 -23.62 -11.51
N VAL A 226 -4.22 -24.20 -10.67
CA VAL A 226 -3.89 -25.40 -9.88
C VAL A 226 -3.51 -26.57 -10.79
N HIS A 227 -4.19 -26.72 -11.93
CA HIS A 227 -3.82 -27.72 -12.94
C HIS A 227 -2.46 -27.41 -13.59
N TYR A 228 -2.22 -26.16 -13.98
CA TYR A 228 -0.96 -25.71 -14.56
C TYR A 228 0.23 -25.91 -13.61
N ALA A 229 0.07 -25.58 -12.33
CA ALA A 229 1.12 -25.72 -11.33
C ALA A 229 1.55 -27.18 -11.11
N ASN A 230 0.68 -28.14 -11.44
CA ASN A 230 0.95 -29.59 -11.39
C ASN A 230 1.63 -30.03 -10.08
N GLY A 231 1.09 -29.56 -8.95
CA GLY A 231 1.68 -29.75 -7.62
C GLY A 231 0.85 -29.08 -6.53
N GLN A 232 1.44 -28.94 -5.34
CA GLN A 232 0.78 -28.28 -4.21
C GLN A 232 0.82 -26.75 -4.38
N VAL A 233 -0.34 -26.11 -4.24
CA VAL A 233 -0.50 -24.65 -4.31
C VAL A 233 -0.80 -24.11 -2.91
N MET A 234 0.01 -23.17 -2.44
CA MET A 234 -0.30 -22.37 -1.25
C MET A 234 -1.07 -21.12 -1.67
N TYR A 235 -2.36 -21.07 -1.34
CA TYR A 235 -3.24 -19.96 -1.67
C TYR A 235 -3.23 -18.90 -0.57
N PHE A 236 -2.88 -17.66 -0.92
CA PHE A 236 -2.89 -16.51 -0.03
C PHE A 236 -4.13 -15.65 -0.31
N PRO A 237 -5.18 -15.71 0.54
CA PRO A 237 -6.42 -15.00 0.28
C PRO A 237 -6.23 -13.49 0.34
N HIS A 238 -6.96 -12.77 -0.50
CA HIS A 238 -7.03 -11.33 -0.38
C HIS A 238 -7.83 -10.93 0.87
N ARG A 239 -7.43 -9.85 1.57
CA ARG A 239 -8.10 -9.35 2.79
C ARG A 239 -9.58 -8.98 2.65
N THR A 240 -10.11 -8.93 1.42
CA THR A 240 -11.52 -8.63 1.11
C THR A 240 -12.22 -9.78 0.38
N GLU A 241 -11.63 -10.97 0.41
CA GLU A 241 -12.24 -12.18 -0.13
C GLU A 241 -13.56 -12.49 0.60
N LEU A 242 -14.56 -12.93 -0.17
CA LEU A 242 -15.86 -13.30 0.37
C LEU A 242 -15.80 -14.72 0.96
N PRO A 243 -16.58 -15.01 2.03
CA PRO A 243 -16.63 -16.34 2.63
C PRO A 243 -16.94 -17.47 1.64
N ASP A 244 -17.82 -17.23 0.66
CA ASP A 244 -18.20 -18.24 -0.34
C ASP A 244 -17.00 -18.61 -1.23
N VAL A 245 -16.20 -17.62 -1.63
CA VAL A 245 -14.95 -17.85 -2.39
C VAL A 245 -13.95 -18.63 -1.54
N ALA A 246 -13.78 -18.25 -0.28
CA ALA A 246 -12.88 -18.92 0.63
C ALA A 246 -13.26 -20.41 0.85
N ASN A 247 -14.55 -20.71 0.99
CA ASN A 247 -15.05 -22.07 1.18
C ASN A 247 -14.79 -22.95 -0.05
N GLU A 248 -15.04 -22.43 -1.24
CA GLU A 248 -14.78 -23.16 -2.49
C GLU A 248 -13.28 -23.46 -2.67
N ILE A 249 -12.40 -22.48 -2.40
CA ILE A 249 -10.95 -22.66 -2.53
C ILE A 249 -10.41 -23.67 -1.52
N LYS A 250 -10.88 -23.64 -0.27
CA LYS A 250 -10.51 -24.63 0.76
C LYS A 250 -10.84 -26.07 0.37
N ASN A 251 -11.86 -26.26 -0.44
CA ASN A 251 -12.31 -27.59 -0.90
C ASN A 251 -11.59 -28.04 -2.19
N MET A 252 -10.72 -27.23 -2.79
CA MET A 252 -9.98 -27.62 -3.98
C MET A 252 -8.86 -28.60 -3.65
N ALA A 253 -8.77 -29.69 -4.41
CA ALA A 253 -7.66 -30.63 -4.30
C ALA A 253 -6.33 -29.90 -4.60
N ASN A 254 -5.26 -30.30 -3.89
CA ASN A 254 -3.91 -29.74 -4.02
C ASN A 254 -3.76 -28.26 -3.63
N VAL A 255 -4.75 -27.67 -2.94
CA VAL A 255 -4.66 -26.29 -2.42
C VAL A 255 -4.50 -26.30 -0.90
N ILE A 256 -3.47 -25.61 -0.40
CA ILE A 256 -3.37 -25.19 1.00
C ILE A 256 -3.92 -23.78 1.11
N TYR A 257 -5.06 -23.61 1.78
CA TYR A 257 -5.58 -22.27 2.08
C TYR A 257 -4.82 -21.65 3.24
N HIS A 258 -3.99 -20.64 2.97
CA HIS A 258 -3.20 -19.96 4.00
C HIS A 258 -4.03 -18.91 4.74
N HIS A 259 -3.89 -18.88 6.07
CA HIS A 259 -4.52 -17.87 6.90
C HIS A 259 -3.52 -16.77 7.26
N SER A 260 -3.47 -15.73 6.43
CA SER A 260 -2.56 -14.60 6.62
C SER A 260 -2.87 -13.83 7.90
N SER A 261 -1.94 -13.81 8.85
CA SER A 261 -2.02 -13.01 10.08
C SER A 261 -1.35 -11.65 9.94
N LEU A 262 -0.38 -11.54 9.02
CA LEU A 262 0.45 -10.38 8.77
C LEU A 262 0.32 -9.94 7.30
N PRO A 263 0.77 -8.72 6.94
CA PRO A 263 1.08 -8.40 5.56
C PRO A 263 2.03 -9.46 4.99
N LEU A 264 1.80 -9.86 3.73
CA LEU A 264 2.51 -11.01 3.15
C LEU A 264 4.03 -10.78 3.09
N GLU A 265 4.43 -9.52 2.96
CA GLU A 265 5.83 -9.07 3.03
C GLU A 265 6.53 -9.57 4.30
N ILE A 266 5.82 -9.64 5.43
CA ILE A 266 6.37 -10.06 6.72
C ILE A 266 6.02 -11.51 7.02
N GLU A 267 4.80 -11.94 6.66
CA GLU A 267 4.27 -13.26 6.96
C GLU A 267 5.21 -14.40 6.50
N LEU A 268 5.85 -14.26 5.33
CA LEU A 268 6.76 -15.29 4.82
C LEU A 268 7.99 -15.46 5.72
N LEU A 269 8.61 -14.36 6.15
CA LEU A 269 9.77 -14.41 7.05
C LEU A 269 9.38 -14.85 8.45
N ASP A 270 8.36 -14.23 9.04
CA ASP A 270 7.94 -14.47 10.42
C ASP A 270 7.55 -15.93 10.67
N LYS A 271 6.88 -16.55 9.70
CA LYS A 271 6.43 -17.94 9.78
C LYS A 271 7.37 -18.95 9.12
N GLY A 272 8.49 -18.50 8.56
CA GLY A 272 9.42 -19.38 7.81
C GLY A 272 8.74 -20.09 6.64
N ILE A 273 7.86 -19.41 5.92
CA ILE A 273 7.18 -19.97 4.74
C ILE A 273 8.11 -19.85 3.54
N CYS A 274 8.44 -20.99 2.95
CA CYS A 274 9.15 -21.06 1.69
C CYS A 274 8.18 -21.32 0.53
N LEU A 275 8.52 -20.79 -0.65
CA LEU A 275 7.79 -20.97 -1.90
C LEU A 275 8.77 -21.30 -3.05
N SER A 276 8.33 -22.11 -4.01
CA SER A 276 9.12 -22.38 -5.23
C SER A 276 8.92 -21.31 -6.30
N ALA A 277 7.77 -20.65 -6.29
CA ALA A 277 7.43 -19.49 -7.11
C ALA A 277 6.19 -18.80 -6.53
N LEU A 278 5.93 -17.56 -6.94
CA LEU A 278 4.75 -16.79 -6.55
C LEU A 278 4.01 -16.23 -7.77
N TYR A 279 2.72 -16.52 -7.86
CA TYR A 279 1.86 -16.08 -8.95
C TYR A 279 0.74 -15.18 -8.44
N GLY A 280 0.35 -14.21 -9.27
CA GLY A 280 -0.79 -13.35 -9.02
C GLY A 280 -1.14 -12.52 -10.25
N THR A 281 -2.18 -11.69 -10.14
CA THR A 281 -2.58 -10.78 -11.22
C THR A 281 -2.39 -9.34 -10.79
N TYR A 282 -1.25 -8.74 -11.17
CA TYR A 282 -0.88 -7.35 -10.91
C TYR A 282 -1.09 -6.89 -9.44
N SER A 283 -0.82 -7.77 -8.48
CA SER A 283 -0.98 -7.50 -7.06
C SER A 283 0.19 -6.67 -6.51
N ASN A 284 -0.11 -5.75 -5.59
CA ASN A 284 0.90 -5.01 -4.82
C ASN A 284 1.92 -5.96 -4.18
N ALA A 285 1.44 -7.08 -3.65
CA ALA A 285 2.28 -8.05 -2.96
C ALA A 285 3.29 -8.71 -3.92
N GLN A 286 2.97 -8.88 -5.21
CA GLN A 286 3.94 -9.43 -6.17
C GLN A 286 5.18 -8.55 -6.26
N TYR A 287 4.95 -7.24 -6.35
CA TYR A 287 6.04 -6.30 -6.50
C TYR A 287 6.86 -6.12 -5.23
N SER A 288 6.18 -5.93 -4.09
CA SER A 288 6.89 -5.79 -2.82
C SER A 288 7.71 -7.05 -2.51
N LEU A 289 7.18 -8.24 -2.80
CA LEU A 289 7.90 -9.51 -2.60
C LEU A 289 9.05 -9.70 -3.59
N SER A 290 8.94 -9.25 -4.84
CA SER A 290 10.07 -9.34 -5.79
C SER A 290 11.23 -8.42 -5.39
N VAL A 291 10.94 -7.28 -4.75
CA VAL A 291 11.97 -6.37 -4.21
C VAL A 291 12.54 -6.92 -2.90
N LEU A 292 11.67 -7.44 -2.03
CA LEU A 292 12.07 -7.94 -0.71
C LEU A 292 12.87 -9.25 -0.81
N TYR A 293 12.49 -10.13 -1.74
CA TYR A 293 13.02 -11.48 -1.94
C TYR A 293 13.43 -11.70 -3.40
N PRO A 294 14.60 -11.19 -3.82
CA PRO A 294 15.03 -11.26 -5.23
C PRO A 294 15.24 -12.68 -5.75
N ASP A 295 15.49 -13.65 -4.86
CA ASP A 295 15.67 -15.07 -5.22
C ASP A 295 14.35 -15.83 -5.41
N LEU A 296 13.21 -15.26 -4.98
CA LEU A 296 11.90 -15.89 -5.17
C LEU A 296 11.38 -15.59 -6.59
N PRO A 297 11.15 -16.60 -7.44
CA PRO A 297 10.56 -16.37 -8.76
C PRO A 297 9.13 -15.82 -8.61
N VAL A 298 8.89 -14.62 -9.14
CA VAL A 298 7.56 -13.98 -9.13
C VAL A 298 7.06 -13.85 -10.56
N TYR A 299 5.82 -14.28 -10.79
CA TYR A 299 5.19 -14.30 -12.11
C TYR A 299 3.84 -13.59 -12.08
N ASN A 300 3.52 -12.94 -13.19
CA ASN A 300 2.21 -12.34 -13.40
C ASN A 300 1.34 -13.20 -14.31
N LEU A 301 0.16 -13.56 -13.83
CA LEU A 301 -0.83 -14.27 -14.63
C LEU A 301 -1.63 -13.27 -15.45
N LEU A 302 -1.59 -13.44 -16.77
CA LEU A 302 -2.39 -12.64 -17.68
C LEU A 302 -3.87 -13.03 -17.50
N PRO A 303 -4.74 -12.08 -17.10
CA PRO A 303 -6.14 -12.39 -16.98
C PRO A 303 -6.73 -12.68 -18.37
N SER A 304 -7.69 -13.60 -18.44
CA SER A 304 -8.39 -13.97 -19.69
C SER A 304 -9.11 -12.79 -20.38
N GLY A 305 -9.32 -11.69 -19.66
CA GLY A 305 -10.06 -10.51 -20.13
C GLY A 305 -11.58 -10.61 -19.92
N GLU A 306 -12.09 -11.80 -19.57
CA GLU A 306 -13.50 -12.04 -19.33
C GLU A 306 -13.97 -11.38 -18.03
N GLY A 307 -15.12 -10.71 -18.07
CA GLY A 307 -15.74 -10.10 -16.89
C GLY A 307 -15.00 -8.88 -16.30
N ILE A 308 -13.98 -8.35 -16.97
CA ILE A 308 -13.24 -7.16 -16.51
C ILE A 308 -13.89 -5.88 -17.08
N ASN A 309 -14.32 -4.98 -16.20
CA ASN A 309 -14.87 -3.69 -16.61
C ASN A 309 -13.79 -2.73 -17.15
N GLN A 310 -14.20 -1.69 -17.89
CA GLN A 310 -13.28 -0.76 -18.56
C GLN A 310 -12.32 -0.05 -17.59
N THR A 311 -12.81 0.41 -16.43
CA THR A 311 -11.98 1.07 -15.42
C THR A 311 -10.83 0.19 -14.92
N ARG A 312 -11.07 -1.12 -14.77
CA ARG A 312 -10.03 -2.09 -14.43
C ARG A 312 -9.08 -2.33 -15.60
N LYS A 313 -9.56 -2.37 -16.84
CA LYS A 313 -8.71 -2.47 -18.05
C LYS A 313 -7.72 -1.31 -18.14
N ASP A 314 -8.15 -0.09 -17.87
CA ASP A 314 -7.29 1.09 -17.91
C ASP A 314 -6.22 1.03 -16.80
N SER A 315 -6.62 0.60 -15.60
CA SER A 315 -5.70 0.39 -14.46
C SER A 315 -4.68 -0.70 -14.76
N TYR A 316 -5.11 -1.81 -15.35
CA TYR A 316 -4.22 -2.89 -15.78
C TYR A 316 -3.27 -2.43 -16.87
N THR A 317 -3.67 -1.58 -17.81
CA THR A 317 -2.75 -1.09 -18.86
C THR A 317 -1.56 -0.31 -18.27
N VAL A 318 -1.81 0.56 -17.27
CA VAL A 318 -0.74 1.33 -16.62
C VAL A 318 0.17 0.41 -15.80
N ILE A 319 -0.43 -0.45 -14.97
CA ILE A 319 0.33 -1.38 -14.12
C ILE A 319 1.08 -2.43 -14.97
N HIS A 320 0.48 -2.91 -16.05
CA HIS A 320 1.09 -3.83 -17.02
C HIS A 320 2.36 -3.24 -17.63
N ARG A 321 2.31 -2.00 -18.12
CA ARG A 321 3.49 -1.33 -18.68
C ARG A 321 4.62 -1.20 -17.67
N LEU A 322 4.29 -1.02 -16.39
CA LEU A 322 5.29 -1.05 -15.33
C LEU A 322 5.82 -2.47 -15.13
N PHE A 323 4.91 -3.45 -14.97
CA PHE A 323 5.23 -4.86 -14.74
C PHE A 323 6.11 -5.49 -15.82
N GLU A 324 5.90 -5.11 -17.08
CA GLU A 324 6.75 -5.50 -18.21
C GLU A 324 8.18 -4.95 -18.10
N LYS A 325 8.35 -3.76 -17.53
CA LYS A 325 9.66 -3.09 -17.44
C LYS A 325 10.47 -3.49 -16.20
N ILE A 326 9.80 -3.84 -15.11
CA ILE A 326 10.42 -4.36 -13.88
C ILE A 326 10.77 -5.86 -13.96
N ALA A 327 10.63 -6.47 -15.15
CA ALA A 327 10.97 -7.86 -15.45
C ALA A 327 10.18 -8.94 -14.66
N ILE A 328 8.99 -8.65 -14.13
CA ILE A 328 8.10 -9.73 -13.64
C ILE A 328 7.53 -10.45 -14.88
N PRO A 329 7.87 -11.73 -15.13
CA PRO A 329 7.48 -12.37 -16.37
C PRO A 329 5.97 -12.66 -16.40
N ASN A 330 5.37 -12.41 -17.56
CA ASN A 330 3.97 -12.74 -17.83
C ASN A 330 3.84 -14.22 -18.18
N VAL A 331 2.82 -14.87 -17.62
CA VAL A 331 2.44 -16.25 -17.90
C VAL A 331 0.99 -16.29 -18.34
N GLN A 332 0.75 -16.95 -19.47
CA GLN A 332 -0.59 -17.28 -19.95
C GLN A 332 -0.86 -18.75 -19.64
N ILE A 333 -1.98 -19.02 -18.99
CA ILE A 333 -2.39 -20.37 -18.55
C ILE A 333 -3.66 -20.83 -19.27
#